data_AF-A0A9J5XN61-F1
#
_entry.id   AF-A0A9J5XN61-F1
#
_cell.length_a   1.000
_cell.length_b   1.000
_cell.length_c   1.000
_cell.angle_alpha   90.00
_cell.angle_beta   90.00
_cell.angle_gamma   90.00
#
_symmetry.space_group_name_H-M   'P 1'
#
loop_
_entity.id
_entity.type
_entity.pdbx_description
1 polymer ?
#
loop_
_entity_poly.entity_id
_entity_poly.type
_entity_poly.pdbx_seq_one_letter_code
_entity_poly.pdbx_strand_id
1 'polypeptide(L)'
;MRKRSLDFIIDTISTKHSLGPYLELLKVNGTLAIVGAPSKPLDFPILPLIYGKRTVKGSIIGSIKEIQEMMDFCGKHNILSD
;
A
#
# COMPACT_ATOMS: atom_id res chain seq x y z
N MET A 1 15.91 -10.14 -0.98
CA MET A 1 14.75 -9.85 -0.11
C MET A 1 13.92 -11.13 0.02
N ARG A 2 13.42 -11.48 1.20
CA ARG A 2 12.66 -12.73 1.42
C ARG A 2 11.29 -12.62 0.73
N LYS A 3 10.94 -13.56 -0.15
CA LYS A 3 9.59 -13.59 -0.76
C LYS A 3 8.54 -13.91 0.30
N ARG A 4 7.32 -13.40 0.12
CA ARG A 4 6.14 -13.67 0.98
C ARG A 4 6.40 -13.42 2.47
N SER A 5 6.97 -12.27 2.80
CA SER A 5 7.28 -11.89 4.19
C SER A 5 6.39 -10.78 4.75
N LEU A 6 5.69 -10.03 3.90
CA LEU A 6 4.91 -8.86 4.31
C LEU A 6 3.41 -9.15 4.23
N ASP A 7 2.65 -8.71 5.23
CA ASP A 7 1.17 -8.79 5.22
C ASP A 7 0.57 -7.59 4.46
N PHE A 8 1.24 -6.44 4.52
CA PHE A 8 0.77 -5.17 3.99
C PHE A 8 1.93 -4.35 3.42
N ILE A 9 1.71 -3.65 2.31
CA ILE A 9 2.64 -2.69 1.71
C ILE A 9 1.88 -1.40 1.42
N ILE A 10 2.43 -0.25 1.82
CA ILE A 10 1.98 1.08 1.41
C ILE A 10 2.93 1.57 0.31
N ASP A 11 2.40 1.82 -0.88
CA ASP A 11 3.13 2.33 -2.03
C ASP A 11 2.85 3.83 -2.22
N THR A 12 3.87 4.64 -1.92
CA THR A 12 3.86 6.11 -2.01
C THR A 12 4.57 6.64 -3.26
N ILE A 13 4.96 5.78 -4.20
CA ILE A 13 5.78 6.18 -5.36
C ILE A 13 4.92 6.92 -6.39
N SER A 14 5.24 8.19 -6.65
CA SER A 14 4.52 9.07 -7.59
C SER A 14 4.99 8.98 -9.05
N THR A 15 5.81 7.99 -9.41
CA THR A 15 6.32 7.77 -10.78
C THR A 15 6.05 6.33 -11.22
N LYS A 16 6.11 6.07 -12.54
CA LYS A 16 5.89 4.72 -13.09
C LYS A 16 6.93 3.75 -12.53
N HIS A 17 6.46 2.64 -11.98
CA HIS A 17 7.28 1.55 -11.47
C HIS A 17 6.57 0.19 -11.64
N SER A 18 7.29 -0.92 -11.45
CA SER A 18 6.75 -2.28 -11.61
C SER A 18 6.13 -2.80 -10.31
N LEU A 19 4.89 -3.28 -10.36
CA LEU A 19 4.20 -3.84 -9.18
C LEU A 19 4.63 -5.27 -8.82
N GLY A 20 5.26 -5.99 -9.76
CA GLY A 20 5.59 -7.41 -9.62
C GLY A 20 6.45 -7.74 -8.40
N PRO A 21 7.59 -7.05 -8.19
CA PRO A 21 8.43 -7.28 -7.03
C PRO A 21 7.68 -7.10 -5.71
N TYR A 22 6.84 -6.07 -5.59
CA TYR A 22 6.06 -5.79 -4.37
C TYR A 22 5.01 -6.88 -4.11
N LEU A 23 4.32 -7.33 -5.16
CA LEU A 23 3.38 -8.45 -5.04
C LEU A 23 4.11 -9.71 -4.59
N GLU A 24 5.32 -10.00 -5.05
CA GLU A 24 6.08 -11.18 -4.58
C GLU A 24 6.51 -11.11 -3.11
N LEU A 25 6.71 -9.91 -2.56
CA LEU A 25 7.01 -9.71 -1.14
C LEU A 25 5.79 -9.98 -0.25
N LEU A 26 4.58 -9.79 -0.77
CA LEU A 26 3.36 -10.06 -0.03
C LEU A 26 3.15 -11.56 0.22
N LYS A 27 2.76 -11.88 1.45
CA LYS A 27 2.22 -13.18 1.85
C LYS A 27 0.95 -13.51 1.07
N VAL A 28 0.46 -14.75 1.22
CA VAL A 28 -0.87 -15.13 0.73
C VAL A 28 -1.91 -14.25 1.43
N ASN A 29 -2.88 -13.73 0.68
CA ASN A 29 -3.87 -12.74 1.13
C ASN A 29 -3.31 -11.36 1.54
N GLY A 30 -2.04 -11.08 1.24
CA GLY A 30 -1.45 -9.78 1.53
C GLY A 30 -2.07 -8.64 0.70
N THR A 31 -1.95 -7.41 1.20
CA THR A 31 -2.51 -6.21 0.55
C THR A 31 -1.42 -5.23 0.13
N LEU A 32 -1.52 -4.75 -1.10
CA LEU A 32 -0.78 -3.58 -1.60
C LEU A 32 -1.74 -2.39 -1.65
N ALA A 33 -1.48 -1.37 -0.84
CA ALA A 33 -2.23 -0.12 -0.83
C ALA A 33 -1.45 0.95 -1.60
N ILE A 34 -1.99 1.37 -2.73
CA ILE A 34 -1.43 2.43 -3.57
C ILE A 34 -2.00 3.77 -3.11
N VAL A 35 -1.11 4.65 -2.66
CA VAL A 35 -1.42 6.04 -2.28
C VAL A 35 -0.62 7.05 -3.12
N GLY A 36 0.41 6.59 -3.85
CA GLY A 36 1.09 7.39 -4.88
C GLY A 36 0.22 7.63 -6.11
N ALA A 37 0.47 8.74 -6.81
CA ALA A 37 -0.28 9.16 -7.99
C ALA A 37 0.63 9.27 -9.24
N PRO A 38 1.01 8.14 -9.87
CA PRO A 38 1.83 8.16 -11.07
C PRO A 38 1.07 8.72 -12.28
N SER A 39 1.74 9.55 -13.08
CA SER A 39 1.16 10.16 -14.29
C SER A 39 0.99 9.20 -15.48
N LYS A 40 1.56 8.00 -15.39
CA LYS A 40 1.46 6.94 -16.41
C LYS A 40 0.83 5.70 -15.79
N PRO A 41 0.05 4.90 -16.56
CA PRO A 41 -0.48 3.64 -16.07
C PRO A 41 0.61 2.69 -15.54
N LEU A 42 0.27 1.98 -14.47
CA LEU A 42 1.12 0.93 -13.89
C LEU A 42 0.82 -0.42 -14.54
N ASP A 43 1.86 -1.17 -14.83
CA ASP A 43 1.74 -2.52 -15.37
C ASP A 43 1.39 -3.50 -14.25
N PHE A 44 0.32 -4.27 -14.44
CA PHE A 44 -0.25 -5.12 -13.39
C PHE A 44 0.01 -6.61 -13.66
N PRO A 45 0.90 -7.27 -12.89
CA PRO A 45 1.20 -8.68 -13.13
C PRO A 45 0.13 -9.58 -12.49
N ILE A 46 -0.66 -10.21 -13.34
CA ILE A 46 -1.85 -11.00 -12.97
C ILE A 46 -1.49 -12.28 -12.22
N LEU A 47 -0.44 -13.01 -12.64
CA LEU A 47 -0.10 -14.31 -12.03
C LEU A 47 0.26 -14.21 -10.54
N PRO A 48 1.14 -13.28 -10.11
CA PRO A 48 1.39 -13.06 -8.69
C PRO A 48 0.12 -12.69 -7.90
N LEU A 49 -0.81 -11.95 -8.49
CA LEU A 49 -2.08 -11.62 -7.84
C LEU A 49 -2.90 -12.89 -7.57
N ILE A 50 -3.12 -13.70 -8.60
CA ILE A 50 -3.93 -14.93 -8.54
C ILE A 50 -3.32 -15.95 -7.58
N TYR A 51 -2.04 -16.32 -7.77
CA TYR A 51 -1.39 -17.34 -6.94
C TYR A 51 -1.27 -16.93 -5.48
N GLY A 52 -1.17 -15.63 -5.21
CA GLY A 52 -1.09 -15.09 -3.86
C GLY A 52 -2.43 -14.76 -3.22
N LYS A 53 -3.55 -14.81 -3.95
CA LYS A 53 -4.85 -14.25 -3.52
C LYS A 53 -4.71 -12.82 -2.96
N ARG A 54 -3.84 -12.03 -3.59
CA ARG A 54 -3.44 -10.71 -3.06
C ARG A 54 -4.48 -9.67 -3.44
N THR A 55 -4.56 -8.61 -2.64
CA THR A 55 -5.43 -7.46 -2.91
C THR A 55 -4.60 -6.25 -3.29
N VAL A 56 -5.03 -5.51 -4.31
CA VAL A 56 -4.50 -4.17 -4.60
C VAL A 56 -5.62 -3.17 -4.36
N LYS A 57 -5.37 -2.17 -3.52
CA LYS A 57 -6.34 -1.14 -3.11
C LYS A 57 -5.77 0.24 -3.39
N GLY A 58 -6.62 1.19 -3.76
CA GLY A 58 -6.28 2.61 -3.80
C GLY A 58 -6.89 3.36 -2.62
N SER A 59 -6.20 4.38 -2.11
CA SER A 59 -6.75 5.35 -1.16
C SER A 59 -6.11 6.71 -1.37
N ILE A 60 -6.90 7.77 -1.35
CA ILE A 60 -6.43 9.16 -1.54
C ILE A 60 -6.48 9.96 -0.24
N ILE A 61 -7.55 9.80 0.54
CA ILE A 61 -7.74 10.47 1.82
C ILE A 61 -8.74 9.67 2.67
N GLY A 62 -8.70 9.86 4.00
CA GLY A 62 -9.72 9.37 4.91
C GLY A 62 -10.94 10.30 5.01
N SER A 63 -12.03 9.78 5.56
CA SER A 63 -13.18 10.58 5.98
C SER A 63 -12.83 11.52 7.13
N ILE A 64 -13.67 12.54 7.38
CA ILE A 64 -13.48 13.49 8.49
C ILE A 64 -13.33 12.76 9.83
N LYS A 65 -14.14 11.72 10.05
CA LYS A 65 -14.09 10.92 11.27
C LYS A 65 -12.75 10.18 11.40
N GLU A 66 -12.29 9.52 10.34
CA GLU A 66 -11.01 8.79 10.34
C GLU A 66 -9.81 9.73 10.51
N ILE A 67 -9.88 10.94 9.93
CA ILE A 67 -8.85 11.97 10.13
C ILE A 67 -8.81 12.41 11.59
N GLN A 68 -9.96 12.62 12.24
CA GLN A 68 -9.98 12.97 13.66
C GLN A 68 -9.38 11.85 14.52
N GLU A 69 -9.75 10.60 14.27
CA GLU A 69 -9.19 9.43 14.97
C GLU A 69 -7.66 9.33 14.77
N MET A 70 -7.17 9.61 13.56
CA MET A 70 -5.74 9.66 13.24
C MET A 70 -5.03 10.79 14.00
N MET A 71 -5.60 12.00 14.03
CA MET A 71 -5.02 13.14 14.76
C MET A 71 -4.95 12.86 16.27
N ASP A 72 -6.02 12.30 16.85
CA ASP A 72 -6.06 11.93 18.26
C ASP A 72 -5.01 10.85 18.60
N PHE A 73 -4.86 9.85 17.73
CA PHE A 73 -3.83 8.82 17.86
C PHE A 73 -2.42 9.43 17.80
N CYS A 74 -2.15 10.29 16.82
CA CYS A 74 -0.86 10.96 16.67
C CYS A 74 -0.52 11.81 17.89
N GLY A 75 -1.48 12.59 18.40
CA GLY A 75 -1.31 13.42 19.60
C GLY A 75 -1.03 12.58 20.86
N LYS A 76 -1.72 11.46 21.03
CA LYS A 76 -1.48 10.54 22.17
C LYS A 76 -0.11 9.87 22.12
N HIS A 77 0.41 9.60 20.93
CA HIS A 77 1.62 8.81 20.72
C HIS A 77 2.85 9.62 20.32
N ASN A 78 2.76 10.96 20.31
CA ASN A 78 3.82 11.87 19.87
C ASN A 78 4.33 11.54 18.46
N ILE A 79 3.41 11.24 17.54
CA ILE A 79 3.73 11.06 16.12
C ILE A 79 3.63 12.43 15.45
N LEU A 80 4.77 12.95 15.00
CA LEU A 80 4.89 14.27 14.39
C LEU A 80 5.39 14.13 12.95
N SER A 81 4.98 15.06 12.09
CA SER A 81 5.71 15.28 10.83
C SER A 81 6.99 16.06 11.12
N ASP A 82 7.94 15.95 10.21
CA ASP A 82 9.07 16.86 10.09
C ASP A 82 8.65 18.27 9.62
#